data_AF-A0A7Y5X1F5-F1
#
_entry.id   AF-A0A7Y5X1F5-F1
#
_cell.length_a   1.000
_cell.length_b   1.000
_cell.length_c   1.000
_cell.angle_alpha   90.00
_cell.angle_beta   90.00
_cell.angle_gamma   90.00
#
_symmetry.space_group_name_H-M   'P 1'
#
loop_
_entity.id
_entity.type
_entity.pdbx_description
1 polymer ?
#
loop_
_entity_poly.entity_id
_entity_poly.type
_entity_poly.pdbx_seq_one_letter_code
_entity_poly.pdbx_strand_id
1 'polypeptide(L)' 'MEIVRLSLDEYEEVRTHPRRFVTAPGHQALSVEAGAGVVVGSHDGFVLVEKVDVAGEIAAERYDELRGRVDG' A
#
# COMPACT_ATOMS: atom_id res chain seq x y z
N MET A 1 -2.90 -2.58 17.80
CA MET A 1 -3.50 -3.20 16.60
C MET A 1 -4.85 -2.55 16.39
N GLU A 2 -5.08 -1.98 15.20
CA GLU A 2 -6.30 -1.24 14.87
C GLU A 2 -6.86 -1.78 13.55
N ILE A 3 -8.19 -1.85 13.44
CA ILE A 3 -8.87 -2.29 12.21
C ILE A 3 -9.25 -1.07 11.40
N VAL A 4 -8.70 -0.97 10.19
CA VAL A 4 -9.11 0.01 9.17
C VAL A 4 -10.25 -0.59 8.36
N ARG A 5 -11.37 0.13 8.25
CA ARG A 5 -12.48 -0.25 7.37
C ARG A 5 -12.38 0.56 6.09
N LEU A 6 -12.50 -0.12 4.97
CA LEU A 6 -12.53 0.49 3.64
C LEU A 6 -13.83 0.08 2.95
N SER A 7 -14.39 0.99 2.16
CA SER A 7 -15.29 0.62 1.08
C SER A 7 -14.55 -0.22 0.03
N LEU A 8 -15.30 -0.89 -0.84
CA LEU A 8 -14.71 -1.66 -1.93
C LEU A 8 -13.92 -0.74 -2.87
N ASP A 9 -14.49 0.40 -3.24
CA ASP A 9 -13.87 1.36 -4.15
C ASP A 9 -12.52 1.89 -3.60
N GLU A 10 -12.47 2.22 -2.31
CA GLU A 10 -11.21 2.65 -1.66
C GLU A 10 -10.17 1.52 -1.66
N TYR A 11 -10.59 0.29 -1.38
CA TYR A 11 -9.69 -0.86 -1.44
C TYR A 11 -9.17 -1.07 -2.87
N GLU A 12 -10.03 -1.00 -3.88
CA GLU A 12 -9.66 -1.14 -5.28
C GLU A 12 -8.68 -0.03 -5.71
N GLU A 13 -8.95 1.23 -5.36
CA GLU A 13 -8.07 2.36 -5.64
C GLU A 13 -6.66 2.13 -5.09
N VAL A 14 -6.55 1.72 -3.82
CA VAL A 14 -5.26 1.39 -3.20
C VAL A 14 -4.54 0.30 -3.99
N ARG A 15 -5.28 -0.72 -4.43
CA ARG A 15 -4.72 -1.90 -5.09
C ARG A 15 -4.45 -1.72 -6.59
N THR A 16 -4.83 -0.59 -7.18
CA THR A 16 -4.37 -0.21 -8.54
C THR A 16 -2.86 -0.02 -8.64
N HIS A 17 -2.17 0.14 -7.50
CA HIS A 17 -0.72 0.21 -7.43
C HIS A 17 -0.17 -0.80 -6.41
N PRO A 18 0.65 -1.78 -6.83
CA PRO A 18 1.08 -2.87 -5.94
C PRO A 18 1.97 -2.40 -4.79
N ARG A 19 2.61 -1.24 -4.95
CA ARG A 19 3.45 -0.62 -3.91
C ARG A 19 2.65 0.03 -2.79
N ARG A 20 1.38 0.33 -3.01
CA ARG A 20 0.55 1.05 -2.05
C ARG A 20 -0.03 0.12 -0.98
N PHE A 21 -0.23 0.67 0.21
CA PHE A 21 -0.91 0.03 1.33
C PHE A 21 -1.51 1.09 2.25
N VAL A 22 -2.49 0.70 3.07
CA VAL A 22 -3.12 1.60 4.03
C VAL A 22 -2.61 1.36 5.45
N THR A 23 -2.62 2.42 6.26
CA THR A 23 -2.41 2.35 7.70
C THR A 23 -3.50 3.11 8.44
N ALA A 24 -3.78 2.73 9.68
CA ALA A 24 -4.52 3.60 10.60
C ALA A 24 -3.79 4.94 10.76
N PRO A 25 -4.50 6.06 11.00
CA PRO A 25 -3.86 7.34 11.26
C PRO A 25 -2.83 7.25 12.40
N GLY A 26 -1.60 7.68 12.12
CA GLY A 26 -0.47 7.62 13.05
C GLY A 26 0.43 6.41 12.86
N HIS A 27 -0.08 5.28 12.34
CA HIS A 27 0.71 4.06 12.14
C HIS A 27 1.72 4.17 10.98
N GLN A 28 1.51 5.08 10.03
CA GLN A 28 2.45 5.34 8.93
C GLN A 28 3.84 5.76 9.42
N ALA A 29 3.94 6.37 10.61
CA ALA A 29 5.17 6.95 11.15
C ALA A 29 6.33 5.95 11.14
N LEU A 30 6.09 4.70 11.56
CA LEU A 30 7.11 3.65 11.58
C LEU A 30 7.72 3.39 10.19
N SER A 31 6.89 3.35 9.14
CA SER A 31 7.37 3.12 7.78
C SER A 31 8.09 4.34 7.20
N VAL A 32 7.64 5.55 7.55
CA VAL A 32 8.22 6.81 7.07
C VAL A 32 9.56 7.08 7.75
N GLU A 33 9.63 6.93 9.07
CA GLU A 33 10.86 7.13 9.86
C GLU A 33 11.94 6.11 9.49
N ALA A 34 11.55 4.87 9.16
CA ALA A 34 12.47 3.85 8.68
C ALA A 34 12.89 4.06 7.20
N GLY A 35 12.36 5.07 6.51
CA GLY A 35 12.62 5.29 5.09
C GLY A 35 12.06 4.20 4.18
N ALA A 36 11.10 3.39 4.66
CA ALA A 36 10.50 2.26 3.94
C ALA A 36 9.19 2.63 3.24
N GLY A 37 8.63 3.82 3.51
CA GLY A 37 7.44 4.31 2.82
C GLY A 37 7.30 5.82 2.83
N VAL A 38 6.50 6.32 1.89
CA VAL A 38 6.10 7.74 1.79
C VAL A 38 4.59 7.86 1.83
N VAL A 39 4.08 8.85 2.55
CA VAL A 39 2.63 9.14 2.55
C VAL A 39 2.27 9.77 1.21
N VAL A 40 1.31 9.17 0.52
CA VAL A 40 0.83 9.64 -0.80
C VAL A 40 -0.64 10.06 -0.77
N GLY A 41 -1.33 9.85 0.35
CA GLY A 41 -2.70 10.31 0.57
C GLY A 41 -3.12 10.20 2.03
N SER A 42 -4.05 11.06 2.43
CA SER A 42 -4.70 11.03 3.74
C SER A 42 -6.19 11.10 3.53
N HIS A 43 -6.92 10.17 4.13
CA HIS A 43 -8.36 10.03 4.00
C HIS A 43 -9.01 9.96 5.39
N ASP A 44 -10.32 10.09 5.43
CA ASP A 44 -11.07 9.93 6.67
C ASP A 44 -11.05 8.45 7.11
N GLY A 45 -10.16 8.14 8.06
CA GLY A 45 -10.05 6.81 8.68
C GLY A 45 -8.82 6.00 8.25
N PHE A 46 -8.02 6.47 7.28
CA PHE A 46 -6.76 5.82 6.92
C PHE A 46 -5.77 6.76 6.24
N VAL A 47 -4.50 6.33 6.23
CA VAL A 47 -3.41 6.98 5.50
C VAL A 47 -2.92 6.03 4.43
N LEU A 48 -2.75 6.55 3.22
CA LEU A 48 -2.22 5.81 2.08
C LEU A 48 -0.71 5.99 1.99
N VAL A 49 0.02 4.88 2.02
CA VAL A 49 1.48 4.85 1.99
C VAL A 49 1.95 4.07 0.77
N GLU A 50 2.98 4.57 0.10
CA GLU A 50 3.68 3.86 -0.97
C GLU A 50 5.01 3.32 -0.45
N LYS A 51 5.24 2.01 -0.63
CA LYS A 51 6.54 1.38 -0.31
C LYS A 51 7.63 1.95 -1.21
N VAL A 52 8.79 2.21 -0.63
CA VAL A 52 9.99 2.64 -1.37
C VAL A 52 11.09 1.58 -1.30
N ASP A 53 12.16 1.81 -2.08
CA ASP A 53 13.35 0.95 -2.11
C ASP A 53 13.01 -0.52 -2.45
N VAL A 54 13.83 -1.47 -2.00
CA VAL A 54 13.68 -2.91 -2.21
C VAL A 54 12.25 -3.42 -1.92
N ALA A 55 11.59 -2.90 -0.88
CA ALA A 55 10.21 -3.32 -0.56
C ALA A 55 9.20 -2.90 -1.63
N GLY A 56 9.42 -1.76 -2.28
CA GLY A 56 8.63 -1.30 -3.43
C GLY A 56 8.89 -2.13 -4.68
N GLU A 57 10.15 -2.44 -4.95
CA GLU A 57 10.55 -3.25 -6.11
C GLU A 57 9.97 -4.67 -6.05
N ILE A 58 10.15 -5.35 -4.91
CA ILE A 58 9.58 -6.69 -4.69
C ILE A 58 8.06 -6.67 -4.84
N ALA A 59 7.38 -5.66 -4.31
CA ALA A 59 5.93 -5.56 -4.43
C ALA A 59 5.47 -5.45 -5.89
N ALA A 60 6.21 -4.71 -6.73
CA ALA A 60 5.92 -4.59 -8.15
C ALA A 60 6.20 -5.89 -8.90
N GLU A 61 7.38 -6.50 -8.72
CA GLU A 61 7.77 -7.75 -9.39
C GLU A 61 6.77 -8.88 -9.12
N ARG A 62 6.40 -9.08 -7.85
CA ARG A 62 5.45 -10.13 -7.47
C ARG A 62 4.05 -9.90 -8.03
N TYR A 63 3.65 -8.65 -8.21
CA TYR A 63 2.37 -8.32 -8.82
C TYR A 63 2.35 -8.72 -10.31
N ASP A 64 3.42 -8.40 -11.03
CA ASP A 64 3.56 -8.75 -12.45
C ASP A 64 3.62 -10.28 -12.65
N GLU A 65 4.34 -11.00 -11.79
CA GLU A 65 4.36 -12.47 -11.77
C GLU A 65 2.95 -13.06 -11.59
N LEU A 66 2.19 -12.55 -10.61
CA LEU A 66 0.84 -13.04 -10.31
C LEU A 66 -0.11 -12.75 -11.47
N ARG A 67 -0.02 -11.56 -12.07
CA ARG A 67 -0.82 -11.19 -13.23
C ARG A 67 -0.53 -12.09 -14.42
N GLY A 68 0.75 -12.33 -14.73
CA GLY A 68 1.16 -13.22 -15.83
C GLY A 68 0.71 -14.67 -15.66
N ARG A 69 0.47 -15.13 -14.42
CA ARG A 69 -0.07 -16.47 -14.13
C ARG A 69 -1.59 -16.58 -14.27
N VAL A 70 -2.30 -15.46 -14.23
CA VAL A 70 -3.76 -15.42 -14.42
C VAL A 70 -4.11 -15.25 -15.90
N ASP A 71 -3.27 -14.51 -16.63
CA ASP A 71 -3.45 -14.25 -18.07
C ASP A 71 -2.90 -15.38 -18.98
N GLY A 72 -2.29 -16.43 -18.42
CA GLY A 72 -1.58 -17.51 -19.13
C GLY A 72 -2.25 -18.88 -19.08
#